data_AF-A0A166XTZ0-F1
#
_entry.id   AF-A0A166XTZ0-F1
#
_cell.length_a   1.000
_cell.length_b   1.000
_cell.length_c   1.000
_cell.angle_alpha   90.00
_cell.angle_beta   90.00
_cell.angle_gamma   90.00
#
_symmetry.space_group_name_H-M   'P 1'
#
loop_
_entity.id
_entity.type
_entity.pdbx_description
1 polymer ?
#
loop_
_entity_poly.entity_id
_entity_poly.type
_entity_poly.pdbx_seq_one_letter_code
_entity_poly.pdbx_strand_id
1 'polypeptide(L)'
;MTSAHARYAGGFIRTTTGSLIYDFGPARGLITSQWAQIAEQLMRAPASSDISLKPCGFEIELKPSARGPDTSRYLVNEVRHCDKIHIVGYLQQARHGDVDQAKYAFDSFLASLVLSAMRVDSDVDYEILTKLNAERITDAVISLFEVTLQHKSKYDKWHAGGRDVFRRCVDGFTSRGKMIEFCLPAFPCKSSNTQKVLSDVPDRGEYLALTNLHNFLREIENIYSPGAKLWIISDGHVFSDCIGVDDDAVDRYGEQLMAMNHSIAQKLGGQNRVEFQSLIDLFAAASFDLQSELDTHRGAYPELLLKRHLPTNTTDIADTCRRVLMLGFGPDQSQLRNELDTHDAGMTALYRGFSKFMLEDLVLNKYTKHMSRTQVRKIAARVAFEMIQRNQAYSNLVEAVFPRHIRLSIHAHDNSGPKFGVNLLGRNAKATGTLPLVLEHQDGGDILHVPTPWHNCVVQIEGHSSVIVTKSSIVREALASGKFRGGIVDSPVEGLYAHLTPQ
;
A
#
# COMPACT_ATOMS: atom_id res chain seq x y z
N MET A 1 8.00 6.86 22.05
CA MET A 1 8.95 7.74 21.32
C MET A 1 8.35 8.00 19.97
N THR A 2 8.25 9.25 19.55
CA THR A 2 7.74 9.61 18.22
C THR A 2 8.69 9.09 17.14
N SER A 3 8.14 8.38 16.15
CA SER A 3 8.89 7.91 14.98
C SER A 3 9.40 9.06 14.13
N ALA A 4 10.32 8.78 13.20
CA ALA A 4 10.81 9.78 12.24
C ALA A 4 9.65 10.30 11.37
N HIS A 5 8.79 9.40 10.88
CA HIS A 5 7.61 9.75 10.11
C HIS A 5 6.61 10.61 10.89
N ALA A 6 6.42 10.40 12.20
CA ALA A 6 5.53 11.25 13.00
C ALA A 6 5.96 12.73 13.03
N ARG A 7 7.24 13.01 12.71
CA ARG A 7 7.79 14.36 12.57
C ARG A 7 7.94 14.79 11.11
N TYR A 8 7.60 13.94 10.14
CA TYR A 8 7.64 14.30 8.74
C TYR A 8 6.65 15.44 8.48
N ALA A 9 7.16 16.60 8.11
CA ALA A 9 6.35 17.77 7.81
C ALA A 9 5.88 17.74 6.35
N GLY A 10 6.71 17.24 5.44
CA GLY A 10 6.38 17.14 4.03
C GLY A 10 7.63 17.11 3.16
N GLY A 11 7.41 16.98 1.86
CA GLY A 11 8.47 17.03 0.88
C GLY A 11 8.22 18.13 -0.13
N PHE A 12 9.25 18.47 -0.87
CA PHE A 12 9.20 19.51 -1.87
C PHE A 12 10.10 19.20 -3.07
N ILE A 13 9.82 19.85 -4.19
CA ILE A 13 10.68 19.90 -5.36
C ILE A 13 11.00 21.36 -5.63
N ARG A 14 12.29 21.67 -5.79
CA ARG A 14 12.76 23.01 -6.12
C ARG A 14 13.73 23.01 -7.29
N THR A 15 13.88 24.17 -7.93
CA THR A 15 14.96 24.40 -8.88
C THR A 15 16.30 24.54 -8.14
N THR A 16 17.39 24.39 -8.87
CA THR A 16 18.74 24.69 -8.37
C THR A 16 18.92 26.14 -7.92
N THR A 17 18.10 27.07 -8.45
CA THR A 17 18.08 28.48 -8.05
C THR A 17 17.25 28.76 -6.79
N GLY A 18 16.59 27.75 -6.21
CA GLY A 18 15.83 27.87 -4.96
C GLY A 18 14.33 28.17 -5.13
N SER A 19 13.78 28.11 -6.35
CA SER A 19 12.35 28.31 -6.58
C SER A 19 11.56 27.04 -6.27
N LEU A 20 10.48 27.15 -5.49
CA LEU A 20 9.58 26.03 -5.22
C LEU A 20 8.80 25.67 -6.48
N ILE A 21 8.77 24.40 -6.82
CA ILE A 21 7.97 23.86 -7.92
C ILE A 21 6.74 23.15 -7.36
N TYR A 22 6.96 22.25 -6.41
CA TYR A 22 5.89 21.46 -5.77
C TYR A 22 6.17 21.20 -4.30
N ASP A 23 5.10 21.11 -3.52
CA ASP A 23 5.08 20.67 -2.14
C ASP A 23 4.05 19.55 -1.94
N PHE A 24 4.35 18.62 -1.02
CA PHE A 24 3.48 17.49 -0.72
C PHE A 24 3.66 17.00 0.73
N GLY A 25 2.77 16.13 1.18
CA GLY A 25 2.76 15.61 2.54
C GLY A 25 1.89 16.42 3.51
N PRO A 26 1.92 16.07 4.81
CA PRO A 26 0.91 16.45 5.79
C PRO A 26 0.88 17.96 6.10
N ALA A 27 2.03 18.63 6.12
CA ALA A 27 2.17 20.06 6.37
C ALA A 27 2.60 20.84 5.13
N ARG A 28 2.15 20.44 3.93
CA ARG A 28 2.46 21.16 2.67
C ARG A 28 2.19 22.68 2.73
N GLY A 29 1.13 23.08 3.43
CA GLY A 29 0.80 24.50 3.66
C GLY A 29 1.87 25.27 4.46
N LEU A 30 2.59 24.60 5.37
CA LEU A 30 3.76 25.17 6.06
C LEU A 30 4.89 25.45 5.06
N ILE A 31 5.22 24.45 4.22
CA ILE A 31 6.28 24.56 3.21
C ILE A 31 6.00 25.73 2.28
N THR A 32 4.79 25.78 1.71
CA THR A 32 4.39 26.85 0.79
C THR A 32 4.41 28.23 1.46
N SER A 33 3.83 28.35 2.66
CA SER A 33 3.73 29.65 3.35
C SER A 33 5.07 30.17 3.87
N GLN A 34 6.03 29.30 4.16
CA GLN A 34 7.34 29.65 4.71
C GLN A 34 8.50 29.44 3.73
N TRP A 35 8.22 29.18 2.45
CA TRP A 35 9.24 28.82 1.46
C TRP A 35 10.38 29.84 1.37
N ALA A 36 10.09 31.14 1.49
CA ALA A 36 11.12 32.17 1.44
C ALA A 36 12.19 31.99 2.55
N GLN A 37 11.76 31.67 3.78
CA GLN A 37 12.67 31.41 4.91
C GLN A 37 13.43 30.10 4.73
N ILE A 38 12.75 29.07 4.20
CA ILE A 38 13.35 27.77 3.90
C ILE A 38 14.44 27.99 2.84
N ALA A 39 14.08 28.48 1.66
CA ALA A 39 14.98 28.68 0.52
C ALA A 39 16.19 29.56 0.85
N GLU A 40 16.02 30.65 1.62
CA GLU A 40 17.14 31.49 2.05
C GLU A 40 18.21 30.68 2.82
N GLN A 41 17.77 29.81 3.74
CA GLN A 41 18.67 28.96 4.51
C GLN A 41 19.28 27.85 3.65
N LEU A 42 18.48 27.22 2.77
CA LEU A 42 18.98 26.19 1.84
C LEU A 42 20.10 26.74 0.95
N MET A 43 19.94 27.96 0.42
CA MET A 43 20.90 28.57 -0.50
C MET A 43 22.18 29.07 0.21
N ARG A 44 22.15 29.26 1.53
CA ARG A 44 23.34 29.59 2.34
C ARG A 44 24.09 28.36 2.84
N ALA A 45 23.46 27.18 2.82
CA ALA A 45 24.07 25.97 3.33
C ALA A 45 25.32 25.59 2.50
N PRO A 46 26.42 25.13 3.14
CA PRO A 46 27.68 24.79 2.46
C PRO A 46 27.52 23.74 1.35
N ALA A 47 26.53 22.84 1.50
CA ALA A 47 26.23 21.75 0.58
C ALA A 47 25.48 22.17 -0.69
N SER A 48 25.02 23.43 -0.82
CA SER A 48 24.19 23.89 -1.95
C SER A 48 24.89 23.80 -3.32
N SER A 49 26.23 23.88 -3.33
CA SER A 49 27.05 23.78 -4.55
C SER A 49 27.37 22.34 -4.97
N ASP A 50 27.21 21.37 -4.08
CA ASP A 50 27.70 19.99 -4.23
C ASP A 50 26.62 18.93 -3.92
N ILE A 51 25.33 19.27 -4.12
CA ILE A 51 24.21 18.33 -3.98
C ILE A 51 24.41 17.20 -5.00
N SER A 52 24.92 16.08 -4.51
CA SER A 52 25.17 14.85 -5.26
C SER A 52 23.89 14.01 -5.40
N LEU A 53 24.00 12.81 -5.96
CA LEU A 53 22.93 11.80 -5.91
C LEU A 53 22.75 11.19 -4.51
N LYS A 54 23.62 11.53 -3.55
CA LYS A 54 23.47 11.14 -2.14
C LYS A 54 22.80 12.25 -1.34
N PRO A 55 21.81 11.93 -0.50
CA PRO A 55 21.11 12.94 0.30
C PRO A 55 22.03 13.65 1.30
N CYS A 56 21.85 14.96 1.49
CA CYS A 56 22.57 15.76 2.47
C CYS A 56 21.59 16.46 3.42
N GLY A 57 21.82 16.31 4.73
CA GLY A 57 20.96 16.83 5.78
C GLY A 57 21.53 18.07 6.49
N PHE A 58 20.70 19.06 6.80
CA PHE A 58 21.06 20.18 7.68
C PHE A 58 19.84 20.74 8.42
N GLU A 59 20.09 21.43 9.53
CA GLU A 59 19.02 22.07 10.31
C GLU A 59 18.69 23.45 9.76
N ILE A 60 17.40 23.77 9.76
CA ILE A 60 16.87 25.11 9.52
C ILE A 60 15.99 25.56 10.68
N GLU A 61 15.91 26.87 10.85
CA GLU A 61 15.09 27.53 11.85
C GLU A 61 13.98 28.33 11.17
N LEU A 62 12.74 28.04 11.53
CA LEU A 62 11.57 28.70 10.97
C LEU A 62 10.92 29.60 12.03
N LYS A 63 10.85 30.89 11.72
CA LYS A 63 10.17 31.88 12.55
C LYS A 63 8.69 31.92 12.18
N PRO A 64 7.78 31.97 13.17
CA PRO A 64 6.36 32.05 12.90
C PRO A 64 6.01 33.33 12.14
N SER A 65 5.06 33.23 11.21
CA SER A 65 4.54 34.35 10.42
C SER A 65 3.69 35.34 11.25
N ALA A 66 3.27 34.95 12.45
CA ALA A 66 2.64 35.82 13.45
C ALA A 66 3.61 36.06 14.63
N ARG A 67 3.42 37.17 15.38
CA ARG A 67 4.22 37.51 16.57
C ARG A 67 4.03 36.46 17.69
N GLY A 68 4.75 35.36 17.59
CA GLY A 68 4.91 34.33 18.62
C GLY A 68 6.40 34.13 18.91
N PRO A 69 6.77 33.75 20.15
CA PRO A 69 8.16 33.71 20.57
C PRO A 69 8.95 32.48 20.10
N ASP A 70 8.29 31.42 19.62
CA ASP A 70 8.95 30.12 19.41
C ASP A 70 9.35 29.86 17.96
N THR A 71 10.66 29.92 17.71
CA THR A 71 11.30 29.38 16.49
C THR A 71 11.18 27.85 16.50
N SER A 72 10.72 27.27 15.39
CA SER A 72 10.67 25.82 15.21
C SER A 72 11.88 25.34 14.41
N ARG A 73 12.52 24.27 14.88
CA ARG A 73 13.67 23.64 14.19
C ARG A 73 13.22 22.49 13.31
N TYR A 74 13.80 22.41 12.12
CA TYR A 74 13.54 21.34 11.16
C TYR A 74 14.86 20.80 10.61
N LEU A 75 14.93 19.49 10.39
CA LEU A 75 15.94 18.83 9.59
C LEU A 75 15.44 18.77 8.14
N VAL A 76 16.24 19.29 7.21
CA VAL A 76 16.01 19.18 5.77
C VAL A 76 17.02 18.21 5.21
N ASN A 77 16.58 17.22 4.44
CA ASN A 77 17.46 16.43 3.59
C ASN A 77 17.12 16.68 2.13
N GLU A 78 18.13 16.87 1.28
CA GLU A 78 17.95 17.10 -0.15
C GLU A 78 18.75 16.13 -1.00
N VAL A 79 18.18 15.70 -2.13
CA VAL A 79 18.88 14.91 -3.16
C VAL A 79 18.62 15.53 -4.54
N ARG A 80 19.62 15.46 -5.42
CA ARG A 80 19.43 15.89 -6.81
C ARG A 80 18.58 14.87 -7.56
N HIS A 81 17.54 15.35 -8.23
CA HIS A 81 16.70 14.51 -9.08
C HIS A 81 17.48 14.01 -10.30
N CYS A 82 17.01 12.92 -10.93
CA CYS A 82 17.73 12.27 -12.05
C CYS A 82 17.87 13.17 -13.29
N ASP A 83 16.96 14.14 -13.47
CA ASP A 83 17.01 15.17 -14.51
C ASP A 83 18.14 16.22 -14.32
N LYS A 84 18.80 16.21 -13.16
CA LYS A 84 19.89 17.11 -12.73
C LYS A 84 19.52 18.59 -12.59
N ILE A 85 18.28 18.97 -12.88
CA ILE A 85 17.77 20.35 -12.83
C ILE A 85 16.89 20.60 -11.59
N HIS A 86 16.31 19.54 -11.06
CA HIS A 86 15.45 19.58 -9.88
C HIS A 86 16.13 18.98 -8.66
N ILE A 87 15.73 19.47 -7.49
CA ILE A 87 16.16 18.97 -6.18
C ILE A 87 14.91 18.56 -5.41
N VAL A 88 14.91 17.34 -4.90
CA VAL A 88 13.85 16.80 -4.06
C VAL A 88 14.28 16.92 -2.61
N GLY A 89 13.42 17.51 -1.80
CA GLY A 89 13.66 17.74 -0.37
C GLY A 89 12.68 16.99 0.50
N TYR A 90 13.16 16.58 1.67
CA TYR A 90 12.41 15.94 2.74
C TYR A 90 12.57 16.78 4.02
N LEU A 91 11.45 17.34 4.49
CA LEU A 91 11.40 18.22 5.66
C LEU A 91 10.82 17.46 6.86
N GLN A 92 11.57 17.44 7.96
CA GLN A 92 11.19 16.78 9.19
C GLN A 92 11.40 17.71 10.39
N GLN A 93 10.46 17.75 11.33
CA GLN A 93 10.64 18.50 12.56
C GLN A 93 11.82 17.93 13.36
N ALA A 94 12.73 18.78 13.84
CA ALA A 94 13.87 18.37 14.64
C ALA A 94 13.38 17.83 16.01
N ARG A 95 14.18 16.97 16.64
CA ARG A 95 13.87 16.47 17.99
C ARG A 95 14.06 17.60 19.01
N HIS A 96 13.20 17.66 20.03
CA HIS A 96 13.34 18.61 21.13
C HIS A 96 14.33 18.09 22.19
N GLY A 97 15.15 18.98 22.79
CA GLY A 97 16.07 18.68 23.89
C GLY A 97 17.50 18.26 23.47
N ASP A 98 18.29 17.79 24.44
CA ASP A 98 19.60 17.14 24.21
C ASP A 98 19.36 15.77 23.58
N VAL A 99 19.54 15.71 22.27
CA VAL A 99 19.24 14.53 21.47
C VAL A 99 20.54 13.80 21.19
N ASP A 100 20.55 12.52 21.52
CA ASP A 100 21.60 11.58 21.14
C ASP A 100 21.91 11.70 19.64
N GLN A 101 23.17 12.02 19.31
CA GLN A 101 23.66 12.19 17.94
C GLN A 101 23.35 10.96 17.08
N ALA A 102 23.31 9.76 17.67
CA ALA A 102 22.94 8.53 16.97
C ALA A 102 21.48 8.55 16.46
N LYS A 103 20.55 9.18 17.19
CA LYS A 103 19.14 9.29 16.77
C LYS A 103 18.96 10.29 15.63
N TYR A 104 19.75 11.36 15.63
CA TYR A 104 19.75 12.34 14.56
C TYR A 104 20.35 11.76 13.26
N ALA A 105 21.44 11.00 13.39
CA ALA A 105 22.03 10.26 12.29
C ALA A 105 21.03 9.25 11.68
N PHE A 106 20.30 8.52 12.52
CA PHE A 106 19.26 7.59 12.05
C PHE A 106 18.09 8.30 11.34
N ASP A 107 17.65 9.46 11.85
CA ASP A 107 16.63 10.28 11.17
C ASP A 107 17.10 10.71 9.77
N SER A 108 18.37 11.08 9.63
CA SER A 108 18.98 11.46 8.35
C SER A 108 19.11 10.26 7.40
N PHE A 109 19.48 9.09 7.92
CA PHE A 109 19.48 7.82 7.18
C PHE A 109 18.07 7.51 6.64
N LEU A 110 17.03 7.60 7.47
CA LEU A 110 15.65 7.35 7.04
C LEU A 110 15.16 8.34 5.98
N ALA A 111 15.46 9.64 6.16
CA ALA A 111 15.16 10.64 5.14
C ALA A 111 15.87 10.32 3.82
N SER A 112 17.12 9.86 3.89
CA SER A 112 17.90 9.46 2.71
C SER A 112 17.29 8.25 2.01
N LEU A 113 16.91 7.24 2.78
CA LEU A 113 16.23 6.03 2.31
C LEU A 113 14.92 6.38 1.58
N VAL A 114 14.09 7.26 2.17
CA VAL A 114 12.85 7.74 1.55
C VAL A 114 13.15 8.49 0.26
N LEU A 115 14.08 9.46 0.28
CA LEU A 115 14.42 10.27 -0.88
C LEU A 115 14.92 9.43 -2.05
N SER A 116 15.72 8.39 -1.79
CA SER A 116 16.20 7.48 -2.84
C SER A 116 15.10 6.59 -3.42
N ALA A 117 14.09 6.24 -2.62
CA ALA A 117 12.95 5.45 -3.07
C ALA A 117 11.83 6.30 -3.71
N MET A 118 11.79 7.60 -3.39
CA MET A 118 10.67 8.49 -3.69
C MET A 118 10.40 8.58 -5.20
N ARG A 119 9.15 8.33 -5.57
CA ARG A 119 8.67 8.45 -6.96
C ARG A 119 7.91 9.75 -7.13
N VAL A 120 8.65 10.76 -7.56
CA VAL A 120 8.11 12.08 -7.90
C VAL A 120 8.63 12.52 -9.25
N ASP A 121 7.80 13.27 -9.94
CA ASP A 121 8.14 13.94 -11.19
C ASP A 121 7.61 15.38 -11.11
N SER A 122 8.39 16.32 -11.64
CA SER A 122 8.10 17.74 -11.72
C SER A 122 7.92 18.26 -13.14
N ASP A 123 8.21 17.44 -14.15
CA ASP A 123 8.22 17.89 -15.54
C ASP A 123 6.80 18.07 -16.10
N VAL A 124 6.70 18.97 -17.07
CA VAL A 124 5.47 19.28 -17.83
C VAL A 124 5.69 18.89 -19.28
N ASP A 125 4.76 18.13 -19.85
CA ASP A 125 4.73 17.80 -21.27
C ASP A 125 3.83 18.79 -22.03
N TYR A 126 4.44 19.88 -22.48
CA TYR A 126 3.72 20.93 -23.22
C TYR A 126 3.20 20.43 -24.58
N GLU A 127 3.88 19.49 -25.23
CA GLU A 127 3.43 18.96 -26.52
C GLU A 127 2.11 18.23 -26.37
N ILE A 128 2.01 17.38 -25.34
CA ILE A 128 0.77 16.69 -24.99
C ILE A 128 -0.33 17.69 -24.62
N LEU A 129 -0.03 18.68 -23.77
CA LEU A 129 -1.01 19.67 -23.32
C LEU A 129 -1.63 20.49 -24.47
N THR A 130 -0.87 20.80 -25.52
CA THR A 130 -1.41 21.52 -26.69
C THR A 130 -2.46 20.72 -27.47
N LYS A 131 -2.46 19.38 -27.32
CA LYS A 131 -3.31 18.46 -28.08
C LYS A 131 -4.55 18.00 -27.32
N LEU A 132 -4.70 18.36 -26.04
CA LEU A 132 -5.74 17.81 -25.18
C LEU A 132 -6.45 18.84 -24.31
N ASN A 133 -7.65 18.47 -23.86
CA ASN A 133 -8.38 19.21 -22.83
C ASN A 133 -8.24 18.45 -21.50
N ALA A 134 -7.32 18.90 -20.65
CA ALA A 134 -6.96 18.24 -19.39
C ALA A 134 -8.15 18.11 -18.44
N GLU A 135 -9.03 19.11 -18.40
CA GLU A 135 -10.23 19.11 -17.56
C GLU A 135 -11.19 17.99 -17.98
N ARG A 136 -11.51 17.92 -19.27
CA ARG A 136 -12.40 16.90 -19.84
C ARG A 136 -11.84 15.50 -19.65
N ILE A 137 -10.53 15.32 -19.84
CA ILE A 137 -9.86 14.02 -19.62
C ILE A 137 -9.93 13.62 -18.16
N THR A 138 -9.66 14.55 -17.25
CA THR A 138 -9.75 14.32 -15.81
C THR A 138 -11.13 13.82 -15.43
N ASP A 139 -12.18 14.49 -15.90
CA ASP A 139 -13.56 14.08 -15.62
C ASP A 139 -13.91 12.72 -16.22
N ALA A 140 -13.43 12.41 -17.43
CA ALA A 140 -13.61 11.10 -18.05
C ALA A 140 -12.94 9.97 -17.25
N VAL A 141 -11.72 10.18 -16.75
CA VAL A 141 -11.00 9.19 -15.93
C VAL A 141 -11.71 8.96 -14.59
N ILE A 142 -12.24 10.01 -13.95
CA ILE A 142 -13.00 9.88 -12.70
C ILE A 142 -14.26 9.05 -12.92
N SER A 143 -15.01 9.34 -13.99
CA SER A 143 -16.21 8.58 -14.36
C SER A 143 -15.88 7.13 -14.67
N LEU A 144 -14.77 6.86 -15.35
CA LEU A 144 -14.28 5.50 -15.59
C LEU A 144 -14.01 4.77 -14.27
N PHE A 145 -13.26 5.39 -13.34
CA PHE A 145 -12.96 4.78 -12.04
C PHE A 145 -14.23 4.42 -11.25
N GLU A 146 -15.17 5.36 -11.15
CA GLU A 146 -16.45 5.17 -10.47
C GLU A 146 -17.28 4.02 -11.09
N VAL A 147 -17.24 3.89 -12.42
CA VAL A 147 -18.01 2.90 -13.17
C VAL A 147 -17.27 1.57 -13.36
N THR A 148 -16.01 1.43 -12.98
CA THR A 148 -15.29 0.16 -13.23
C THR A 148 -14.64 -0.41 -12.00
N LEU A 149 -13.92 0.42 -11.25
CA LEU A 149 -12.99 -0.05 -10.23
C LEU A 149 -13.40 0.32 -8.81
N GLN A 150 -14.18 1.38 -8.60
CA GLN A 150 -14.59 1.81 -7.26
C GLN A 150 -15.34 0.71 -6.49
N HIS A 151 -14.91 0.44 -5.27
CA HIS A 151 -15.70 -0.30 -4.29
C HIS A 151 -16.52 0.70 -3.45
N LYS A 152 -17.85 0.52 -3.45
CA LYS A 152 -18.79 1.35 -2.68
C LYS A 152 -19.05 0.70 -1.33
N SER A 153 -18.69 1.39 -0.25
CA SER A 153 -18.96 0.93 1.12
C SER A 153 -20.31 1.47 1.63
N LYS A 154 -20.78 0.92 2.76
CA LYS A 154 -22.04 1.34 3.40
C LYS A 154 -22.06 2.81 3.83
N TYR A 155 -20.90 3.35 4.18
CA TYR A 155 -20.71 4.72 4.65
C TYR A 155 -19.88 5.54 3.66
N ASP A 156 -20.06 5.26 2.36
CA ASP A 156 -19.34 5.92 1.28
C ASP A 156 -19.60 7.44 1.25
N LYS A 157 -18.52 8.21 1.08
CA LYS A 157 -18.45 9.67 0.99
C LYS A 157 -17.88 10.13 -0.35
N TRP A 158 -17.91 9.29 -1.38
CA TRP A 158 -17.46 9.67 -2.72
C TRP A 158 -18.17 10.93 -3.21
N HIS A 159 -19.50 10.97 -3.14
CA HIS A 159 -20.29 12.15 -3.52
C HIS A 159 -20.34 13.23 -2.43
N ALA A 160 -19.74 13.01 -1.26
CA ALA A 160 -19.62 13.97 -0.16
C ALA A 160 -18.21 14.57 -0.09
N GLY A 161 -17.64 14.92 -1.26
CA GLY A 161 -16.33 15.55 -1.41
C GLY A 161 -15.18 14.60 -1.77
N GLY A 162 -15.35 13.28 -1.59
CA GLY A 162 -14.32 12.29 -1.96
C GLY A 162 -13.95 12.28 -3.44
N ARG A 163 -14.94 12.46 -4.31
CA ARG A 163 -14.77 12.61 -5.76
C ARG A 163 -13.90 13.82 -6.11
N ASP A 164 -14.03 14.93 -5.38
CA ASP A 164 -13.22 16.12 -5.60
C ASP A 164 -11.77 15.91 -5.15
N VAL A 165 -11.56 15.13 -4.08
CA VAL A 165 -10.20 14.71 -3.69
C VAL A 165 -9.57 13.88 -4.79
N PHE A 166 -10.27 12.85 -5.27
CA PHE A 166 -9.78 12.00 -6.37
C PHE A 166 -9.52 12.81 -7.64
N ARG A 167 -10.42 13.75 -7.97
CA ARG A 167 -10.28 14.68 -9.09
C ARG A 167 -8.98 15.46 -9.01
N ARG A 168 -8.67 16.05 -7.85
CA ARG A 168 -7.41 16.78 -7.65
C ARG A 168 -6.18 15.89 -7.81
N CYS A 169 -6.26 14.63 -7.39
CA CYS A 169 -5.15 13.70 -7.59
C CYS A 169 -4.93 13.39 -9.08
N VAL A 170 -5.99 13.11 -9.85
CA VAL A 170 -5.91 12.89 -11.30
C VAL A 170 -5.45 14.15 -12.04
N ASP A 171 -6.04 15.31 -11.71
CA ASP A 171 -5.69 16.62 -12.26
C ASP A 171 -4.19 16.94 -12.06
N GLY A 172 -3.63 16.53 -10.92
CA GLY A 172 -2.20 16.66 -10.65
C GLY A 172 -1.28 15.96 -11.65
N PHE A 173 -1.79 15.10 -12.53
CA PHE A 173 -1.04 14.50 -13.65
C PHE A 173 -1.47 15.05 -15.01
N THR A 174 -2.79 15.09 -15.26
CA THR A 174 -3.35 15.50 -16.56
C THR A 174 -3.08 16.97 -16.88
N SER A 175 -3.09 17.86 -15.89
CA SER A 175 -2.74 19.29 -16.05
C SER A 175 -1.28 19.52 -16.45
N ARG A 176 -0.44 18.48 -16.33
CA ARG A 176 0.96 18.49 -16.80
C ARG A 176 1.20 17.65 -18.05
N GLY A 177 0.17 17.01 -18.62
CA GLY A 177 0.35 16.06 -19.73
C GLY A 177 1.14 14.81 -19.34
N LYS A 178 1.20 14.46 -18.05
CA LYS A 178 1.98 13.32 -17.55
C LYS A 178 1.10 12.09 -17.32
N MET A 179 1.68 10.91 -17.42
CA MET A 179 1.03 9.63 -17.13
C MET A 179 0.41 9.63 -15.72
N ILE A 180 -0.79 9.08 -15.59
CA ILE A 180 -1.46 8.98 -14.29
C ILE A 180 -0.86 7.78 -13.53
N GLU A 181 -0.36 8.01 -12.32
CA GLU A 181 0.22 6.94 -11.51
C GLU A 181 -0.64 6.59 -10.29
N PHE A 182 -0.89 5.29 -10.12
CA PHE A 182 -1.60 4.69 -9.01
C PHE A 182 -0.65 3.85 -8.15
N CYS A 183 -0.96 3.70 -6.87
CA CYS A 183 -0.32 2.72 -6.01
C CYS A 183 -1.34 1.91 -5.21
N LEU A 184 -1.09 0.62 -5.05
CA LEU A 184 -1.99 -0.34 -4.40
C LEU A 184 -1.20 -1.33 -3.53
N PRO A 185 -1.22 -1.14 -2.21
CA PRO A 185 -0.83 -2.18 -1.25
C PRO A 185 -1.76 -3.40 -1.36
N ALA A 186 -1.25 -4.52 -1.88
CA ALA A 186 -2.05 -5.73 -2.15
C ALA A 186 -1.18 -6.94 -2.52
N PHE A 187 -1.82 -8.11 -2.61
CA PHE A 187 -1.22 -9.38 -3.05
C PHE A 187 -0.01 -9.81 -2.20
N PRO A 188 -0.20 -10.07 -0.89
CA PRO A 188 0.87 -10.50 -0.01
C PRO A 188 1.32 -11.94 -0.32
N CYS A 189 0.38 -12.88 -0.20
CA CYS A 189 0.50 -14.32 -0.43
C CYS A 189 -0.89 -14.94 -0.26
N LYS A 190 -1.08 -16.21 -0.68
CA LYS A 190 -2.30 -16.98 -0.35
C LYS A 190 -2.43 -17.21 1.16
N SER A 191 -3.68 -17.30 1.65
CA SER A 191 -3.97 -17.69 3.03
C SER A 191 -3.37 -19.04 3.36
N SER A 192 -2.79 -19.18 4.55
CA SER A 192 -2.32 -20.48 5.06
C SER A 192 -3.46 -21.43 5.45
N ASN A 193 -4.71 -20.95 5.47
CA ASN A 193 -5.87 -21.78 5.74
C ASN A 193 -6.41 -22.42 4.45
N THR A 194 -6.20 -23.73 4.32
CA THR A 194 -6.67 -24.55 3.19
C THR A 194 -8.19 -24.66 3.07
N GLN A 195 -8.97 -24.15 4.03
CA GLN A 195 -10.42 -23.98 3.92
C GLN A 195 -10.84 -22.71 3.20
N LYS A 196 -9.92 -21.75 3.00
CA LYS A 196 -10.18 -20.50 2.30
C LYS A 196 -9.78 -20.57 0.83
N VAL A 197 -8.60 -21.14 0.55
CA VAL A 197 -7.97 -21.17 -0.77
C VAL A 197 -7.84 -22.59 -1.32
N LEU A 198 -7.58 -22.73 -2.63
CA LEU A 198 -7.36 -24.03 -3.29
C LEU A 198 -5.92 -24.54 -3.15
N SER A 199 -4.96 -23.62 -3.14
CA SER A 199 -3.52 -23.89 -3.02
C SER A 199 -2.81 -22.67 -2.42
N ASP A 200 -1.48 -22.74 -2.32
CA ASP A 200 -0.59 -21.66 -1.88
C ASP A 200 -0.08 -20.77 -3.03
N VAL A 201 -0.42 -21.09 -4.28
CA VAL A 201 0.00 -20.35 -5.48
C VAL A 201 -1.11 -19.43 -6.02
N PRO A 202 -0.78 -18.37 -6.78
CA PRO A 202 -1.78 -17.55 -7.48
C PRO A 202 -2.71 -18.40 -8.35
N ASP A 203 -4.02 -18.11 -8.29
CA ASP A 203 -5.06 -18.86 -8.99
C ASP A 203 -5.99 -17.94 -9.79
N ARG A 204 -7.16 -18.44 -10.20
CA ARG A 204 -8.11 -17.66 -11.00
C ARG A 204 -8.58 -16.38 -10.32
N GLY A 205 -8.53 -16.30 -9.00
CA GLY A 205 -8.80 -15.07 -8.28
C GLY A 205 -7.79 -13.98 -8.65
N GLU A 206 -6.50 -14.28 -8.60
CA GLU A 206 -5.44 -13.34 -8.96
C GLU A 206 -5.48 -12.99 -10.45
N TYR A 207 -5.76 -13.97 -11.32
CA TYR A 207 -5.90 -13.73 -12.76
C TYR A 207 -7.02 -12.74 -13.06
N LEU A 208 -8.21 -12.93 -12.47
CA LEU A 208 -9.35 -12.01 -12.64
C LEU A 208 -9.01 -10.62 -12.11
N ALA A 209 -8.36 -10.54 -10.94
CA ALA A 209 -7.98 -9.27 -10.35
C ALA A 209 -7.01 -8.48 -11.21
N LEU A 210 -5.91 -9.11 -11.65
CA LEU A 210 -4.92 -8.47 -12.52
C LEU A 210 -5.51 -8.11 -13.88
N THR A 211 -6.33 -8.98 -14.47
CA THR A 211 -7.01 -8.69 -15.74
C THR A 211 -7.92 -7.46 -15.63
N ASN A 212 -8.68 -7.35 -14.54
CA ASN A 212 -9.54 -6.19 -14.29
C ASN A 212 -8.73 -4.88 -14.15
N LEU A 213 -7.60 -4.93 -13.43
CA LEU A 213 -6.68 -3.78 -13.30
C LEU A 213 -6.06 -3.38 -14.64
N HIS A 214 -5.59 -4.34 -15.44
CA HIS A 214 -5.07 -4.06 -16.79
C HIS A 214 -6.11 -3.44 -17.71
N ASN A 215 -7.35 -3.95 -17.69
CA ASN A 215 -8.44 -3.38 -18.48
C ASN A 215 -8.72 -1.94 -18.06
N PHE A 216 -8.79 -1.63 -16.76
CA PHE A 216 -8.96 -0.27 -16.28
C PHE A 216 -7.88 0.68 -16.81
N LEU A 217 -6.61 0.30 -16.73
CA LEU A 217 -5.49 1.11 -17.21
C LEU A 217 -5.51 1.28 -18.73
N ARG A 218 -5.85 0.23 -19.48
CA ARG A 218 -6.03 0.30 -20.93
C ARG A 218 -7.17 1.25 -21.32
N GLU A 219 -8.28 1.24 -20.60
CA GLU A 219 -9.37 2.19 -20.86
C GLU A 219 -8.95 3.65 -20.56
N ILE A 220 -8.05 3.88 -19.58
CA ILE A 220 -7.46 5.20 -19.41
C ILE A 220 -6.59 5.58 -20.62
N GLU A 221 -5.75 4.69 -21.14
CA GLU A 221 -4.92 4.94 -22.33
C GLU A 221 -5.76 5.32 -23.56
N ASN A 222 -6.93 4.70 -23.72
CA ASN A 222 -7.87 5.04 -24.79
C ASN A 222 -8.44 6.47 -24.66
N ILE A 223 -8.54 6.99 -23.42
CA ILE A 223 -9.06 8.33 -23.12
C ILE A 223 -7.92 9.39 -23.11
N TYR A 224 -6.72 8.97 -22.72
CA TYR A 224 -5.59 9.84 -22.41
C TYR A 224 -4.28 9.22 -22.89
N SER A 225 -3.66 9.81 -23.91
CA SER A 225 -2.52 9.21 -24.61
C SER A 225 -1.27 8.94 -23.74
N PRO A 226 -0.92 9.74 -22.71
CA PRO A 226 0.14 9.37 -21.77
C PRO A 226 -0.20 8.14 -20.90
N GLY A 227 -1.47 7.73 -20.86
CA GLY A 227 -1.91 6.52 -20.20
C GLY A 227 -1.89 6.56 -18.68
N ALA A 228 -1.85 5.37 -18.10
CA ALA A 228 -1.77 5.19 -16.66
C ALA A 228 -0.93 3.97 -16.28
N LYS A 229 -0.34 4.05 -15.08
CA LYS A 229 0.46 2.99 -14.47
C LYS A 229 0.00 2.68 -13.06
N LEU A 230 0.02 1.41 -12.69
CA LEU A 230 -0.26 0.94 -11.33
C LEU A 230 0.97 0.26 -10.75
N TRP A 231 1.41 0.76 -9.59
CA TRP A 231 2.37 0.08 -8.74
C TRP A 231 1.64 -0.78 -7.70
N ILE A 232 1.69 -2.09 -7.85
CA ILE A 232 1.27 -3.03 -6.80
C ILE A 232 2.42 -3.18 -5.81
N ILE A 233 2.17 -2.81 -4.56
CA ILE A 233 3.19 -2.79 -3.52
C ILE A 233 2.90 -3.93 -2.53
N SER A 234 3.51 -5.08 -2.76
CA SER A 234 3.24 -6.30 -1.98
C SER A 234 3.58 -6.10 -0.51
N ASP A 235 2.59 -6.36 0.34
CA ASP A 235 2.69 -6.35 1.78
C ASP A 235 3.05 -7.73 2.37
N GLY A 236 3.45 -8.70 1.53
CA GLY A 236 3.82 -10.05 1.96
C GLY A 236 4.93 -10.04 3.01
N HIS A 237 6.08 -9.45 2.68
CA HIS A 237 7.21 -9.31 3.61
C HIS A 237 6.90 -8.43 4.83
N VAL A 238 5.87 -7.58 4.77
CA VAL A 238 5.45 -6.79 5.94
C VAL A 238 4.83 -7.68 7.00
N PHE A 239 4.09 -8.73 6.60
CA PHE A 239 3.20 -9.49 7.47
C PHE A 239 3.49 -10.99 7.58
N SER A 240 4.37 -11.56 6.77
CA SER A 240 4.62 -13.01 6.67
C SER A 240 4.82 -13.70 8.03
N ASP A 241 5.63 -13.13 8.93
CA ASP A 241 5.84 -13.61 10.31
C ASP A 241 4.61 -13.46 11.22
N CYS A 242 3.72 -12.52 10.93
CA CYS A 242 2.45 -12.34 11.64
C CYS A 242 1.41 -13.39 11.19
N ILE A 243 1.39 -13.74 9.90
CA ILE A 243 0.39 -14.65 9.31
C ILE A 243 0.85 -16.10 9.21
N GLY A 244 2.08 -16.40 9.65
CA GLY A 244 2.60 -17.77 9.69
C GLY A 244 2.98 -18.32 8.32
N VAL A 245 3.40 -17.45 7.40
CA VAL A 245 3.82 -17.80 6.03
C VAL A 245 5.30 -17.47 5.92
N ASP A 246 6.12 -18.42 5.46
CA ASP A 246 7.58 -18.24 5.37
C ASP A 246 7.92 -17.26 4.25
N ASP A 247 9.02 -16.53 4.40
CA ASP A 247 9.46 -15.54 3.39
C ASP A 247 9.68 -16.20 2.01
N ASP A 248 10.28 -17.39 1.94
CA ASP A 248 10.42 -18.12 0.66
C ASP A 248 9.07 -18.43 -0.03
N ALA A 249 7.98 -18.59 0.75
CA ALA A 249 6.66 -18.82 0.18
C ALA A 249 6.04 -17.51 -0.34
N VAL A 250 6.33 -16.38 0.30
CA VAL A 250 5.98 -15.04 -0.20
C VAL A 250 6.69 -14.78 -1.52
N ASP A 251 7.99 -15.07 -1.61
CA ASP A 251 8.80 -14.90 -2.82
C ASP A 251 8.26 -15.74 -3.97
N ARG A 252 8.04 -17.05 -3.75
CA ARG A 252 7.46 -17.94 -4.79
C ARG A 252 6.08 -17.50 -5.26
N TYR A 253 5.25 -16.96 -4.36
CA TYR A 253 3.96 -16.41 -4.73
C TYR A 253 4.13 -15.15 -5.61
N GLY A 254 5.04 -14.25 -5.22
CA GLY A 254 5.38 -13.04 -5.97
C GLY A 254 5.89 -13.33 -7.38
N GLU A 255 6.84 -14.26 -7.52
CA GLU A 255 7.40 -14.68 -8.81
C GLU A 255 6.30 -15.19 -9.76
N GLN A 256 5.44 -16.07 -9.28
CA GLN A 256 4.33 -16.62 -10.07
C GLN A 256 3.29 -15.55 -10.43
N LEU A 257 3.02 -14.61 -9.51
CA LEU A 257 2.11 -13.51 -9.76
C LEU A 257 2.65 -12.55 -10.83
N MET A 258 3.95 -12.28 -10.82
CA MET A 258 4.63 -11.47 -11.84
C MET A 258 4.61 -12.17 -13.21
N ALA A 259 4.83 -13.49 -13.25
CA ALA A 259 4.70 -14.27 -14.48
C ALA A 259 3.27 -14.23 -15.04
N MET A 260 2.26 -14.39 -14.17
CA MET A 260 0.85 -14.26 -14.55
C MET A 260 0.54 -12.85 -15.09
N ASN A 261 1.02 -11.80 -14.42
CA ASN A 261 0.87 -10.42 -14.87
C ASN A 261 1.48 -10.20 -16.25
N HIS A 262 2.67 -10.75 -16.50
CA HIS A 262 3.34 -10.65 -17.80
C HIS A 262 2.51 -11.30 -18.92
N SER A 263 1.96 -12.50 -18.67
CA SER A 263 1.08 -13.20 -19.62
C SER A 263 -0.20 -12.39 -19.94
N ILE A 264 -0.83 -11.80 -18.91
CA ILE A 264 -2.00 -10.93 -19.08
C ILE A 264 -1.65 -9.69 -19.92
N ALA A 265 -0.52 -9.04 -19.62
CA ALA A 265 -0.06 -7.84 -20.33
C ALA A 265 0.18 -8.13 -21.82
N GLN A 266 0.85 -9.25 -22.14
CA GLN A 266 1.05 -9.71 -23.52
C GLN A 266 -0.28 -9.93 -24.24
N LYS A 267 -1.24 -10.60 -23.60
CA LYS A 267 -2.56 -10.90 -24.18
C LYS A 267 -3.39 -9.65 -24.44
N LEU A 268 -3.29 -8.63 -23.58
CA LEU A 268 -4.08 -7.40 -23.68
C LEU A 268 -3.40 -6.27 -24.48
N GLY A 269 -2.23 -6.51 -25.08
CA GLY A 269 -1.57 -5.54 -25.95
C GLY A 269 -1.10 -4.28 -25.22
N GLY A 270 -0.18 -4.43 -24.28
CA GLY A 270 0.52 -3.31 -23.64
C GLY A 270 1.63 -3.79 -22.71
N GLN A 271 2.66 -2.97 -22.52
CA GLN A 271 3.76 -3.27 -21.61
C GLN A 271 3.74 -2.28 -20.45
N ASN A 272 4.18 -2.73 -19.26
CA ASN A 272 4.48 -1.88 -18.11
C ASN A 272 3.30 -1.12 -17.46
N ARG A 273 2.04 -1.52 -17.73
CA ARG A 273 0.83 -0.97 -17.07
C ARG A 273 0.82 -1.27 -15.57
N VAL A 274 1.16 -2.51 -15.19
CA VAL A 274 1.16 -2.98 -13.80
C VAL A 274 2.57 -3.46 -13.46
N GLU A 275 3.17 -2.85 -12.45
CA GLU A 275 4.49 -3.20 -11.91
C GLU A 275 4.39 -3.59 -10.44
N PHE A 276 5.35 -4.38 -9.98
CA PHE A 276 5.43 -4.86 -8.60
C PHE A 276 6.60 -4.23 -7.86
N GLN A 277 6.38 -3.98 -6.57
CA GLN A 277 7.39 -3.59 -5.59
C GLN A 277 7.12 -4.39 -4.31
N SER A 278 8.14 -4.91 -3.67
CA SER A 278 8.09 -5.46 -2.32
C SER A 278 8.66 -4.47 -1.31
N LEU A 279 8.49 -4.77 -0.01
CA LEU A 279 9.16 -4.02 1.05
C LEU A 279 10.70 -3.99 0.86
N ILE A 280 11.27 -5.08 0.35
CA ILE A 280 12.71 -5.19 0.09
C ILE A 280 13.08 -4.24 -1.06
N ASP A 281 12.33 -4.23 -2.17
CA ASP A 281 12.60 -3.36 -3.32
C ASP A 281 12.56 -1.87 -2.96
N LEU A 282 11.57 -1.48 -2.14
CA LEU A 282 11.43 -0.10 -1.67
C LEU A 282 12.65 0.38 -0.90
N PHE A 283 13.31 -0.49 -0.14
CA PHE A 283 14.52 -0.14 0.60
C PHE A 283 15.82 -0.41 -0.18
N ALA A 284 15.82 -1.35 -1.11
CA ALA A 284 16.96 -1.65 -1.98
C ALA A 284 17.28 -0.49 -2.94
N ALA A 285 16.28 0.31 -3.33
CA ALA A 285 16.44 1.51 -4.15
C ALA A 285 17.50 2.48 -3.60
N ALA A 286 17.77 2.45 -2.30
CA ALA A 286 18.63 3.41 -1.65
C ALA A 286 20.12 3.10 -1.69
N SER A 287 20.56 1.99 -2.30
CA SER A 287 21.98 1.59 -2.41
C SER A 287 22.74 1.61 -1.07
N PHE A 288 22.04 1.45 0.06
CA PHE A 288 22.62 1.40 1.39
C PHE A 288 22.71 -0.04 1.90
N ASP A 289 23.73 -0.33 2.70
CA ASP A 289 23.74 -1.53 3.53
C ASP A 289 22.85 -1.30 4.75
N LEU A 290 21.58 -1.66 4.63
CA LEU A 290 20.57 -1.51 5.69
C LEU A 290 20.98 -2.20 6.99
N GLN A 291 21.67 -3.34 6.89
CA GLN A 291 22.09 -4.11 8.07
C GLN A 291 23.18 -3.36 8.82
N SER A 292 24.19 -2.86 8.12
CA SER A 292 25.26 -2.04 8.70
C SER A 292 24.71 -0.77 9.37
N GLU A 293 23.74 -0.11 8.74
CA GLU A 293 23.08 1.08 9.30
C GLU A 293 22.32 0.74 10.59
N LEU A 294 21.52 -0.33 10.60
CA LEU A 294 20.83 -0.78 11.82
C LEU A 294 21.81 -1.15 12.94
N ASP A 295 22.91 -1.82 12.62
CA ASP A 295 23.91 -2.23 13.61
C ASP A 295 24.64 -1.04 14.21
N THR A 296 24.96 -0.03 13.40
CA THR A 296 25.51 1.26 13.84
C THR A 296 24.59 1.96 14.84
N HIS A 297 23.28 1.87 14.63
CA HIS A 297 22.27 2.53 15.46
C HIS A 297 21.66 1.64 16.55
N ARG A 298 22.09 0.38 16.68
CA ARG A 298 21.49 -0.62 17.59
C ARG A 298 21.43 -0.15 19.06
N GLY A 299 22.48 0.55 19.52
CA GLY A 299 22.55 1.07 20.89
C GLY A 299 21.53 2.18 21.19
N ALA A 300 21.09 2.93 20.17
CA ALA A 300 20.12 4.02 20.32
C ALA A 300 18.65 3.54 20.28
N TYR A 301 18.42 2.31 19.78
CA TYR A 301 17.11 1.69 19.65
C TYR A 301 17.05 0.26 20.22
N PRO A 302 17.42 0.03 21.51
CA PRO A 302 17.42 -1.31 22.11
C PRO A 302 16.00 -1.90 22.28
N GLU A 303 14.97 -1.08 22.14
CA GLU A 303 13.60 -1.36 22.58
C GLU A 303 12.66 -1.88 21.47
N LEU A 304 13.14 -2.02 20.23
CA LEU A 304 12.35 -2.53 19.11
C LEU A 304 12.97 -3.80 18.51
N LEU A 305 13.08 -4.82 19.35
CA LEU A 305 13.07 -6.19 18.85
C LEU A 305 11.66 -6.46 18.28
N LEU A 306 11.57 -6.74 16.98
CA LEU A 306 10.35 -7.23 16.37
C LEU A 306 9.82 -8.41 17.18
N LYS A 307 8.67 -8.23 17.81
CA LYS A 307 8.08 -9.28 18.62
C LYS A 307 7.47 -10.33 17.71
N ARG A 308 8.14 -11.47 17.59
CA ARG A 308 7.59 -12.61 16.86
C ARG A 308 6.56 -13.34 17.72
N HIS A 309 5.40 -13.58 17.12
CA HIS A 309 4.33 -14.35 17.73
C HIS A 309 4.23 -15.78 17.21
N LEU A 310 4.89 -16.05 16.09
CA LEU A 310 4.96 -17.34 15.42
C LEU A 310 6.42 -17.67 15.08
N PRO A 311 6.80 -18.96 15.08
CA PRO A 311 8.13 -19.42 14.68
C PRO A 311 8.26 -19.52 13.15
N THR A 312 7.81 -18.49 12.44
CA THR A 312 7.88 -18.39 10.98
C THR A 312 9.34 -18.29 10.53
N ASN A 313 9.69 -18.99 9.45
CA ASN A 313 11.02 -18.85 8.85
C ASN A 313 11.08 -17.53 8.08
N THR A 314 12.04 -16.68 8.44
CA THR A 314 12.24 -15.36 7.84
C THR A 314 13.66 -15.22 7.31
N THR A 315 13.84 -14.40 6.28
CA THR A 315 15.18 -14.03 5.79
C THR A 315 15.72 -12.82 6.55
N ASP A 316 17.04 -12.73 6.68
CA ASP A 316 17.68 -11.61 7.39
C ASP A 316 17.33 -10.26 6.76
N ILE A 317 17.31 -10.17 5.44
CA ILE A 317 16.97 -8.94 4.72
C ILE A 317 15.52 -8.50 4.98
N ALA A 318 14.56 -9.43 4.94
CA ALA A 318 13.16 -9.11 5.20
C ALA A 318 12.94 -8.66 6.66
N ASP A 319 13.62 -9.31 7.61
CA ASP A 319 13.60 -8.89 9.02
C ASP A 319 14.18 -7.50 9.24
N THR A 320 15.31 -7.21 8.60
CA THR A 320 15.94 -5.89 8.62
C THR A 320 15.01 -4.83 8.06
N CYS A 321 14.36 -5.11 6.93
CA CYS A 321 13.35 -4.22 6.35
C CYS A 321 12.17 -3.99 7.31
N ARG A 322 11.63 -5.04 7.96
CA ARG A 322 10.56 -4.89 8.97
C ARG A 322 10.99 -4.02 10.15
N ARG A 323 12.24 -4.14 10.61
CA ARG A 323 12.78 -3.33 11.71
C ARG A 323 12.87 -1.87 11.31
N VAL A 324 13.46 -1.56 10.14
CA VAL A 324 13.52 -0.21 9.59
C VAL A 324 12.12 0.38 9.43
N LEU A 325 11.17 -0.40 8.89
CA LEU A 325 9.78 0.01 8.74
C LEU A 325 9.17 0.43 10.09
N MET A 326 9.29 -0.41 11.12
CA MET A 326 8.69 -0.13 12.42
C MET A 326 9.38 1.03 13.15
N LEU A 327 10.70 1.13 13.06
CA LEU A 327 11.47 2.22 13.66
C LEU A 327 11.17 3.58 13.01
N GLY A 328 11.12 3.61 11.68
CA GLY A 328 10.96 4.85 10.92
C GLY A 328 9.51 5.31 10.81
N PHE A 329 8.58 4.38 10.66
CA PHE A 329 7.21 4.67 10.22
C PHE A 329 6.13 4.19 11.19
N GLY A 330 6.49 3.42 12.22
CA GLY A 330 5.55 2.92 13.22
C GLY A 330 4.83 4.02 14.02
N PRO A 331 3.59 3.75 14.49
CA PRO A 331 2.91 4.65 15.43
C PRO A 331 3.55 4.60 16.81
N ASP A 332 3.26 5.59 17.67
CA ASP A 332 3.67 5.50 19.08
C ASP A 332 2.82 4.41 19.77
N GLN A 333 3.49 3.36 20.27
CA GLN A 333 2.82 2.21 20.89
C GLN A 333 1.96 2.59 22.10
N SER A 334 2.34 3.64 22.83
CA SER A 334 1.59 4.11 23.99
C SER A 334 0.26 4.73 23.57
N GLN A 335 0.23 5.47 22.47
CA GLN A 335 -0.99 6.06 21.92
C GLN A 335 -1.96 4.99 21.43
N LEU A 336 -1.49 4.00 20.66
CA LEU A 336 -2.37 2.94 20.16
C LEU A 336 -2.98 2.10 21.30
N ARG A 337 -2.20 1.84 22.36
CA ARG A 337 -2.72 1.15 23.56
C ARG A 337 -3.77 2.01 24.27
N ASN A 338 -3.49 3.29 24.46
CA ASN A 338 -4.44 4.21 25.08
C ASN A 338 -5.74 4.34 24.25
N GLU A 339 -5.67 4.35 22.92
CA GLU A 339 -6.85 4.36 22.04
C GLU A 339 -7.70 3.08 22.15
N LEU A 340 -7.06 1.92 22.34
CA LEU A 340 -7.78 0.67 22.60
C LEU A 340 -8.37 0.62 24.02
N ASP A 341 -7.65 1.17 25.00
CA ASP A 341 -8.07 1.19 26.41
C ASP A 341 -9.17 2.22 26.68
N THR A 342 -9.24 3.30 25.89
CA THR A 342 -10.29 4.35 25.98
C THR A 342 -11.64 3.94 25.36
N HIS A 343 -11.79 2.68 24.94
CA HIS A 343 -13.02 2.11 24.39
C HIS A 343 -13.59 2.85 23.18
N ASP A 344 -12.74 3.40 22.30
CA ASP A 344 -13.22 3.88 21.01
C ASP A 344 -13.94 2.73 20.26
N ALA A 345 -15.19 2.96 19.91
CA ALA A 345 -16.06 1.92 19.35
C ALA A 345 -15.58 1.45 17.97
N GLY A 346 -14.98 2.35 17.19
CA GLY A 346 -14.44 2.06 15.86
C GLY A 346 -13.19 1.18 15.93
N MET A 347 -12.20 1.59 16.72
CA MET A 347 -10.94 0.85 16.91
C MET A 347 -11.16 -0.51 17.59
N THR A 348 -12.11 -0.58 18.53
CA THR A 348 -12.50 -1.86 19.15
C THR A 348 -13.12 -2.82 18.13
N ALA A 349 -14.02 -2.33 17.26
CA ALA A 349 -14.63 -3.14 16.21
C ALA A 349 -13.58 -3.63 15.20
N LEU A 350 -12.67 -2.74 14.80
CA LEU A 350 -11.54 -3.07 13.92
C LEU A 350 -10.68 -4.20 14.51
N TYR A 351 -10.22 -4.05 15.74
CA TYR A 351 -9.40 -5.04 16.42
C TYR A 351 -10.12 -6.39 16.57
N ARG A 352 -11.40 -6.39 16.95
CA ARG A 352 -12.21 -7.62 17.04
C ARG A 352 -12.35 -8.31 15.68
N GLY A 353 -12.57 -7.55 14.62
CA GLY A 353 -12.61 -8.05 13.25
C GLY A 353 -11.30 -8.73 12.84
N PHE A 354 -10.17 -8.02 13.01
CA PHE A 354 -8.84 -8.55 12.72
C PHE A 354 -8.50 -9.79 13.56
N SER A 355 -8.83 -9.80 14.85
CA SER A 355 -8.60 -10.96 15.73
C SER A 355 -9.38 -12.19 15.28
N LYS A 356 -10.66 -12.01 14.89
CA LYS A 356 -11.48 -13.10 14.33
C LYS A 356 -10.90 -13.60 13.01
N PHE A 357 -10.53 -12.69 12.12
CA PHE A 357 -9.91 -13.00 10.84
C PHE A 357 -8.61 -13.81 11.03
N MET A 358 -7.74 -13.37 11.94
CA MET A 358 -6.49 -14.08 12.24
C MET A 358 -6.71 -15.42 12.92
N LEU A 359 -7.74 -15.56 13.74
CA LEU A 359 -8.09 -16.87 14.29
C LEU A 359 -8.50 -17.84 13.19
N GLU A 360 -9.28 -17.40 12.20
CA GLU A 360 -9.65 -18.23 11.06
C GLU A 360 -8.40 -18.69 10.29
N ASP A 361 -7.44 -17.79 10.03
CA ASP A 361 -6.25 -18.14 9.24
C ASP A 361 -5.27 -19.03 10.02
N LEU A 362 -5.08 -18.76 11.32
CA LEU A 362 -4.12 -19.48 12.15
C LEU A 362 -4.63 -20.82 12.69
N VAL A 363 -5.91 -21.19 12.57
CA VAL A 363 -6.38 -22.48 13.11
C VAL A 363 -5.79 -23.68 12.37
N LEU A 364 -5.58 -23.58 11.05
CA LEU A 364 -5.02 -24.66 10.23
C LEU A 364 -3.57 -24.42 9.82
N ASN A 365 -2.97 -23.30 10.24
CA ASN A 365 -1.61 -22.96 9.90
C ASN A 365 -0.61 -24.01 10.43
N LYS A 366 0.46 -24.28 9.67
CA LYS A 366 1.45 -25.32 9.99
C LYS A 366 2.10 -25.16 11.37
N TYR A 367 2.23 -23.93 11.87
CA TYR A 367 2.85 -23.60 13.15
C TYR A 367 1.91 -23.68 14.36
N THR A 368 0.60 -23.78 14.13
CA THR A 368 -0.42 -23.64 15.20
C THR A 368 -1.46 -24.76 15.18
N LYS A 369 -1.55 -25.55 14.10
CA LYS A 369 -2.51 -26.66 13.96
C LYS A 369 -2.46 -27.72 15.07
N HIS A 370 -1.33 -27.81 15.77
CA HIS A 370 -1.13 -28.74 16.89
C HIS A 370 -1.57 -28.15 18.25
N MET A 371 -1.92 -26.87 18.29
CA MET A 371 -2.31 -26.15 19.50
C MET A 371 -3.84 -26.20 19.72
N SER A 372 -4.28 -26.00 20.96
CA SER A 372 -5.71 -25.85 21.25
C SER A 372 -6.28 -24.55 20.67
N ARG A 373 -7.56 -24.54 20.32
CA ARG A 373 -8.26 -23.34 19.81
C ARG A 373 -8.14 -22.13 20.74
N THR A 374 -8.08 -22.35 22.06
CA THR A 374 -7.89 -21.29 23.06
C THR A 374 -6.49 -20.68 23.00
N GLN A 375 -5.45 -21.49 22.79
CA GLN A 375 -4.08 -20.99 22.58
C GLN A 375 -3.97 -20.20 21.28
N VAL A 376 -4.52 -20.72 20.18
CA VAL A 376 -4.53 -20.02 18.88
C VAL A 376 -5.26 -18.68 18.98
N ARG A 377 -6.39 -18.61 19.70
CA ARG A 377 -7.11 -17.35 19.93
C ARG A 377 -6.24 -16.30 20.63
N LYS A 378 -5.43 -16.69 21.61
CA LYS A 378 -4.49 -15.78 22.30
C LYS A 378 -3.39 -15.28 21.36
N ILE A 379 -2.89 -16.14 20.47
CA ILE A 379 -1.90 -15.77 19.45
C ILE A 379 -2.52 -14.82 18.44
N ALA A 380 -3.69 -15.17 17.87
CA ALA A 380 -4.42 -14.37 16.90
C ALA A 380 -4.71 -12.95 17.40
N ALA A 381 -5.07 -12.79 18.68
CA ALA A 381 -5.26 -11.48 19.29
C ALA A 381 -3.97 -10.64 19.31
N ARG A 382 -2.83 -11.23 19.68
CA ARG A 382 -1.53 -10.53 19.70
C ARG A 382 -1.07 -10.17 18.29
N VAL A 383 -1.19 -11.12 17.36
CA VAL A 383 -0.90 -10.93 15.94
C VAL A 383 -1.75 -9.82 15.33
N ALA A 384 -3.06 -9.78 15.63
CA ALA A 384 -3.95 -8.73 15.13
C ALA A 384 -3.49 -7.33 15.55
N PHE A 385 -3.01 -7.18 16.78
CA PHE A 385 -2.46 -5.90 17.26
C PHE A 385 -1.18 -5.50 16.50
N GLU A 386 -0.25 -6.44 16.29
CA GLU A 386 0.96 -6.20 15.49
C GLU A 386 0.65 -5.88 14.03
N MET A 387 -0.34 -6.54 13.42
CA MET A 387 -0.76 -6.26 12.05
C MET A 387 -1.33 -4.86 11.89
N ILE A 388 -2.12 -4.36 12.85
CA ILE A 388 -2.64 -2.99 12.80
C ILE A 388 -1.48 -1.98 12.83
N GLN A 389 -0.51 -2.17 13.72
CA GLN A 389 0.67 -1.30 13.81
C GLN A 389 1.49 -1.31 12.52
N ARG A 390 1.78 -2.51 11.99
CA ARG A 390 2.55 -2.67 10.76
C ARG A 390 1.82 -2.13 9.54
N ASN A 391 0.50 -2.27 9.47
CA ASN A 391 -0.30 -1.69 8.40
C ASN A 391 -0.24 -0.16 8.44
N GLN A 392 -0.31 0.46 9.62
CA GLN A 392 -0.12 1.89 9.76
C GLN A 392 1.30 2.31 9.35
N ALA A 393 2.32 1.60 9.82
CA ALA A 393 3.71 1.86 9.44
C ALA A 393 3.93 1.76 7.93
N TYR A 394 3.38 0.72 7.31
CA TYR A 394 3.48 0.50 5.88
C TYR A 394 2.70 1.56 5.09
N SER A 395 1.52 1.94 5.57
CA SER A 395 0.78 3.07 5.00
C SER A 395 1.61 4.35 5.01
N ASN A 396 2.28 4.65 6.12
CA ASN A 396 3.14 5.82 6.27
C ASN A 396 4.34 5.76 5.29
N LEU A 397 5.03 4.62 5.18
CA LEU A 397 6.12 4.42 4.22
C LEU A 397 5.66 4.67 2.78
N VAL A 398 4.54 4.07 2.36
CA VAL A 398 4.01 4.25 1.00
C VAL A 398 3.63 5.72 0.76
N GLU A 399 3.32 6.51 1.79
CA GLU A 399 2.96 7.92 1.63
C GLU A 399 4.19 8.77 1.36
N ALA A 400 5.25 8.48 2.10
CA ALA A 400 6.54 9.12 1.93
C ALA A 400 7.16 8.79 0.56
N VAL A 401 7.03 7.54 0.10
CA VAL A 401 7.66 7.07 -1.14
C VAL A 401 6.83 7.39 -2.39
N PHE A 402 5.50 7.38 -2.30
CA PHE A 402 4.59 7.64 -3.43
C PHE A 402 3.67 8.84 -3.15
N PRO A 403 4.22 10.04 -2.86
CA PRO A 403 3.45 11.15 -2.30
C PRO A 403 2.40 11.73 -3.25
N ARG A 404 2.52 11.46 -4.56
CA ARG A 404 1.64 12.00 -5.60
C ARG A 404 0.78 10.95 -6.29
N HIS A 405 1.06 9.67 -6.06
CA HIS A 405 0.31 8.59 -6.68
C HIS A 405 -1.11 8.51 -6.10
N ILE A 406 -2.06 8.15 -6.94
CA ILE A 406 -3.44 7.92 -6.50
C ILE A 406 -3.47 6.60 -5.70
N ARG A 407 -3.79 6.72 -4.42
CA ARG A 407 -3.79 5.62 -3.44
C ARG A 407 -5.04 4.77 -3.55
N LEU A 408 -4.90 3.60 -4.16
CA LEU A 408 -5.94 2.57 -4.16
C LEU A 408 -5.82 1.68 -2.92
N SER A 409 -6.93 1.03 -2.55
CA SER A 409 -6.97 0.16 -1.38
C SER A 409 -7.91 -1.03 -1.56
N ILE A 410 -7.51 -2.16 -1.02
CA ILE A 410 -8.30 -3.39 -0.93
C ILE A 410 -9.26 -3.39 0.26
N HIS A 411 -9.16 -2.41 1.16
CA HIS A 411 -10.04 -2.30 2.31
C HIS A 411 -11.23 -1.40 1.96
N ALA A 412 -12.38 -1.67 2.58
CA ALA A 412 -13.52 -0.78 2.47
C ALA A 412 -13.19 0.54 3.17
N HIS A 413 -13.01 1.60 2.38
CA HIS A 413 -12.91 2.97 2.86
C HIS A 413 -14.22 3.71 2.58
N ASP A 414 -14.42 4.83 3.26
CA ASP A 414 -15.49 5.77 2.93
C ASP A 414 -15.18 6.58 1.68
N ASN A 415 -14.05 6.36 1.00
CA ASN A 415 -13.67 7.04 -0.23
C ASN A 415 -13.62 8.58 -0.12
N SER A 416 -13.45 9.16 1.09
CA SER A 416 -13.21 10.60 1.25
C SER A 416 -11.76 11.02 0.95
N GLY A 417 -10.91 10.07 0.57
CA GLY A 417 -9.47 10.25 0.46
C GLY A 417 -8.75 10.19 1.81
N PRO A 418 -7.40 10.02 1.82
CA PRO A 418 -6.55 9.91 0.64
C PRO A 418 -6.58 8.53 -0.04
N LYS A 419 -7.20 7.52 0.58
CA LYS A 419 -7.29 6.15 0.03
C LYS A 419 -8.65 5.87 -0.58
N PHE A 420 -8.67 5.19 -1.72
CA PHE A 420 -9.88 4.85 -2.45
C PHE A 420 -10.02 3.33 -2.59
N GLY A 421 -11.12 2.78 -2.08
CA GLY A 421 -11.43 1.35 -2.12
C GLY A 421 -11.70 0.87 -3.54
N VAL A 422 -11.17 -0.30 -3.90
CA VAL A 422 -11.32 -0.90 -5.23
C VAL A 422 -11.92 -2.30 -5.22
N ASN A 423 -12.74 -2.61 -6.21
CA ASN A 423 -13.21 -3.96 -6.49
C ASN A 423 -12.23 -4.65 -7.44
N LEU A 424 -11.31 -5.45 -6.89
CA LEU A 424 -10.30 -6.15 -7.67
C LEU A 424 -10.90 -7.16 -8.64
N LEU A 425 -11.84 -7.99 -8.19
CA LEU A 425 -12.32 -9.17 -8.93
C LEU A 425 -13.25 -8.82 -10.11
N GLY A 426 -13.56 -7.53 -10.29
CA GLY A 426 -14.48 -7.05 -11.31
C GLY A 426 -15.95 -7.25 -10.93
N ARG A 427 -16.84 -6.63 -11.71
CA ARG A 427 -18.29 -6.60 -11.42
C ARG A 427 -18.99 -7.94 -11.66
N ASN A 428 -18.40 -8.79 -12.50
CA ASN A 428 -18.94 -10.11 -12.81
C ASN A 428 -18.60 -11.16 -11.75
N ALA A 429 -17.78 -10.81 -10.74
CA ALA A 429 -17.45 -11.69 -9.63
C ALA A 429 -18.33 -11.38 -8.41
N LYS A 430 -19.04 -12.40 -7.91
CA LYS A 430 -19.94 -12.27 -6.76
C LYS A 430 -19.40 -13.05 -5.57
N ALA A 431 -19.07 -12.34 -4.49
CA ALA A 431 -18.68 -12.99 -3.25
C ALA A 431 -19.90 -13.45 -2.45
N THR A 432 -19.87 -14.69 -1.97
CA THR A 432 -20.97 -15.27 -1.18
C THR A 432 -20.46 -16.33 -0.21
N GLY A 433 -21.15 -16.45 0.93
CA GLY A 433 -20.94 -17.51 1.92
C GLY A 433 -21.67 -18.81 1.60
N THR A 434 -22.47 -18.85 0.53
CA THR A 434 -23.24 -20.02 0.09
C THR A 434 -23.20 -20.15 -1.44
N LEU A 435 -23.27 -21.36 -1.97
CA LEU A 435 -23.37 -21.58 -3.41
C LEU A 435 -24.84 -21.51 -3.83
N PRO A 436 -25.21 -20.61 -4.76
CA PRO A 436 -26.59 -20.50 -5.23
C PRO A 436 -26.98 -21.76 -6.02
N LEU A 437 -28.08 -22.40 -5.60
CA LEU A 437 -28.69 -23.52 -6.35
C LEU A 437 -29.62 -23.02 -7.46
N VAL A 438 -30.18 -21.82 -7.30
CA VAL A 438 -31.07 -21.16 -8.25
C VAL A 438 -30.34 -19.95 -8.83
N LEU A 439 -30.48 -19.72 -10.14
CA LEU A 439 -29.87 -18.64 -10.93
C LEU A 439 -30.40 -17.23 -10.58
N GLU A 440 -30.83 -16.98 -9.35
CA GLU A 440 -31.39 -15.70 -8.96
C GLU A 440 -30.29 -14.67 -8.67
N HIS A 441 -30.55 -13.44 -9.10
CA HIS A 441 -29.72 -12.28 -8.76
C HIS A 441 -29.77 -12.04 -7.25
N GLN A 442 -28.77 -12.54 -6.54
CA GLN A 442 -28.47 -11.99 -5.22
C GLN A 442 -27.63 -10.73 -5.40
N ASP A 443 -28.17 -9.63 -4.87
CA ASP A 443 -27.40 -8.43 -4.58
C ASP A 443 -26.44 -8.75 -3.42
N GLY A 444 -25.17 -8.37 -3.61
CA GLY A 444 -24.08 -8.70 -2.72
C GLY A 444 -24.38 -8.29 -1.29
N GLY A 445 -24.46 -9.29 -0.40
CA GLY A 445 -24.68 -9.07 1.03
C GLY A 445 -23.57 -8.22 1.66
N ASP A 446 -23.91 -7.65 2.81
CA ASP A 446 -23.11 -6.78 3.69
C ASP A 446 -21.85 -7.53 4.20
N ILE A 447 -20.87 -7.79 3.33
CA ILE A 447 -19.58 -8.35 3.72
C ILE A 447 -18.69 -7.18 4.15
N LEU A 448 -18.40 -7.12 5.46
CA LEU A 448 -17.53 -6.13 6.10
C LEU A 448 -16.11 -6.04 5.46
N HIS A 449 -15.73 -7.04 4.67
CA HIS A 449 -14.45 -7.12 3.96
C HIS A 449 -14.65 -7.25 2.45
N VAL A 450 -13.97 -6.40 1.68
CA VAL A 450 -13.83 -6.58 0.23
C VAL A 450 -13.21 -7.96 -0.01
N PRO A 451 -13.84 -8.83 -0.82
CA PRO A 451 -13.31 -10.16 -1.10
C PRO A 451 -11.99 -10.03 -1.84
N THR A 452 -10.91 -10.55 -1.25
CA THR A 452 -9.60 -10.58 -1.91
C THR A 452 -9.31 -11.95 -2.51
N PRO A 453 -8.59 -12.01 -3.65
CA PRO A 453 -8.16 -13.25 -4.30
C PRO A 453 -7.45 -14.25 -3.38
N TRP A 454 -6.58 -13.75 -2.51
CA TRP A 454 -5.73 -14.60 -1.69
C TRP A 454 -6.41 -15.19 -0.43
N HIS A 455 -7.67 -14.83 -0.18
CA HIS A 455 -8.47 -15.35 0.93
C HIS A 455 -9.68 -16.17 0.47
N ASN A 456 -9.82 -16.41 -0.83
CA ASN A 456 -10.95 -17.10 -1.43
C ASN A 456 -10.49 -17.95 -2.62
N CYS A 457 -11.44 -18.61 -3.26
CA CYS A 457 -11.28 -19.28 -4.54
C CYS A 457 -12.41 -18.87 -5.49
N VAL A 458 -12.15 -19.02 -6.79
CA VAL A 458 -13.16 -18.79 -7.83
C VAL A 458 -13.90 -20.08 -8.14
N VAL A 459 -15.21 -19.96 -8.30
CA VAL A 459 -16.14 -21.05 -8.63
C VAL A 459 -16.94 -20.64 -9.87
N GLN A 460 -16.83 -21.43 -10.91
CA GLN A 460 -17.70 -21.37 -12.09
C GLN A 460 -18.85 -22.35 -11.90
N ILE A 461 -20.08 -21.84 -11.92
CA ILE A 461 -21.28 -22.70 -11.92
C ILE A 461 -21.83 -22.74 -13.35
N GLU A 462 -22.09 -23.94 -13.86
CA GLU A 462 -22.66 -24.14 -15.20
C GLU A 462 -24.04 -23.47 -15.30
N GLY A 463 -24.26 -22.72 -16.38
CA GLY A 463 -25.48 -21.93 -16.59
C GLY A 463 -25.54 -20.62 -15.81
N HIS A 464 -24.59 -20.32 -14.92
CA HIS A 464 -24.54 -19.06 -14.18
C HIS A 464 -23.65 -18.02 -14.90
N SER A 465 -24.18 -16.81 -15.10
CA SER A 465 -23.50 -15.75 -15.88
C SER A 465 -22.35 -15.07 -15.15
N SER A 466 -22.40 -15.03 -13.81
CA SER A 466 -21.34 -14.49 -12.95
C SER A 466 -20.44 -15.61 -12.41
N VAL A 467 -19.18 -15.29 -12.13
CA VAL A 467 -18.30 -16.16 -11.36
C VAL A 467 -18.54 -15.94 -9.87
N ILE A 468 -18.48 -17.01 -9.09
CA ILE A 468 -18.67 -16.98 -7.64
C ILE A 468 -17.31 -16.94 -6.95
N VAL A 469 -17.19 -16.15 -5.90
CA VAL A 469 -15.98 -16.03 -5.08
C VAL A 469 -16.34 -16.48 -3.67
N THR A 470 -15.71 -17.55 -3.20
CA THR A 470 -16.06 -18.13 -1.90
C THR A 470 -14.90 -18.91 -1.30
N LYS A 471 -15.08 -19.43 -0.08
CA LYS A 471 -14.10 -20.26 0.60
C LYS A 471 -14.07 -21.67 -0.01
N SER A 472 -12.89 -22.25 -0.19
CA SER A 472 -12.73 -23.61 -0.75
C SER A 472 -13.42 -24.70 0.07
N SER A 473 -13.68 -24.49 1.37
CA SER A 473 -14.48 -25.40 2.19
C SER A 473 -15.93 -25.51 1.72
N ILE A 474 -16.52 -24.41 1.23
CA ILE A 474 -17.90 -24.39 0.73
C ILE A 474 -18.01 -25.22 -0.55
N VAL A 475 -17.00 -25.13 -1.42
CA VAL A 475 -16.90 -25.98 -2.63
C VAL A 475 -16.82 -27.46 -2.25
N ARG A 476 -15.97 -27.80 -1.28
CA ARG A 476 -15.82 -29.19 -0.81
C ARG A 476 -17.10 -29.74 -0.19
N GLU A 477 -17.78 -28.94 0.63
CA GLU A 477 -19.06 -29.31 1.23
C GLU A 477 -20.14 -29.53 0.17
N ALA A 478 -20.22 -28.64 -0.83
CA ALA A 478 -21.18 -28.76 -1.91
C ALA A 478 -20.98 -30.04 -2.74
N LEU A 479 -19.74 -30.36 -3.10
CA LEU A 479 -19.40 -31.61 -3.78
C LEU A 479 -19.71 -32.85 -2.91
N ALA A 480 -19.38 -32.81 -1.62
CA ALA A 480 -19.65 -33.91 -0.70
C ALA A 480 -21.15 -34.14 -0.45
N SER A 481 -21.95 -33.06 -0.49
CA SER A 481 -23.41 -33.14 -0.30
C SER A 481 -24.16 -33.75 -1.49
N GLY A 482 -23.53 -33.89 -2.65
CA GLY A 482 -24.15 -34.36 -3.89
C GLY A 482 -25.06 -33.34 -4.58
N LYS A 483 -25.22 -32.13 -4.03
CA LYS A 483 -26.00 -31.03 -4.64
C LYS A 483 -25.39 -30.48 -5.93
N PHE A 484 -24.08 -30.68 -6.11
CA PHE A 484 -23.34 -30.29 -7.29
C PHE A 484 -22.42 -31.45 -7.72
N ARG A 485 -22.20 -31.59 -9.03
CA ARG A 485 -21.10 -32.38 -9.60
C ARG A 485 -19.99 -31.46 -10.10
N GLY A 486 -18.82 -32.01 -10.38
CA GLY A 486 -17.69 -31.28 -10.93
C GLY A 486 -16.43 -31.47 -10.11
N GLY A 487 -15.55 -30.47 -10.09
CA GLY A 487 -14.27 -30.57 -9.40
C GLY A 487 -13.39 -29.33 -9.55
N ILE A 488 -12.16 -29.46 -9.09
CA ILE A 488 -11.12 -28.44 -9.29
C ILE A 488 -10.53 -28.60 -10.68
N VAL A 489 -10.45 -27.49 -11.41
CA VAL A 489 -9.86 -27.38 -12.74
C VAL A 489 -8.53 -26.66 -12.59
N ASP A 490 -7.49 -27.21 -13.23
CA ASP A 490 -6.19 -26.56 -13.38
C ASP A 490 -6.08 -26.02 -14.81
N SER A 491 -6.30 -24.72 -14.95
CA SER A 491 -6.16 -24.04 -16.24
C SER A 491 -4.74 -23.47 -16.36
N PRO A 492 -3.97 -23.81 -17.41
CA PRO A 492 -2.62 -23.28 -17.61
C PRO A 492 -2.55 -21.74 -17.70
N VAL A 493 -3.65 -21.08 -18.07
CA VAL A 493 -3.72 -19.62 -18.26
C VAL A 493 -4.32 -18.94 -17.04
N GLU A 494 -5.51 -19.38 -16.64
CA GLU A 494 -6.29 -18.78 -15.57
C GLU A 494 -5.97 -19.32 -14.16
N GLY A 495 -5.11 -20.33 -14.02
CA GLY A 495 -4.84 -20.98 -12.74
C GLY A 495 -5.98 -21.87 -12.23
N LEU A 496 -5.89 -22.27 -10.96
CA LEU A 496 -6.86 -23.16 -10.32
C LEU A 496 -8.21 -22.48 -10.08
N TYR A 497 -9.30 -23.22 -10.32
CA TYR A 497 -10.65 -22.81 -9.92
C TYR A 497 -11.58 -24.02 -9.78
N ALA A 498 -12.74 -23.85 -9.16
CA ALA A 498 -13.74 -24.91 -9.11
C ALA A 498 -14.75 -24.77 -10.25
N HIS A 499 -15.08 -25.86 -10.94
CA HIS A 499 -16.16 -25.93 -11.91
C HIS A 499 -17.26 -26.85 -11.38
N LEU A 500 -18.47 -26.33 -11.20
CA LEU A 500 -19.60 -27.02 -10.58
C LEU A 500 -20.83 -27.01 -11.50
N THR A 501 -21.52 -28.14 -11.57
CA THR A 501 -22.81 -28.32 -12.26
C THR A 501 -23.87 -28.66 -11.21
N PRO A 502 -24.96 -27.88 -11.08
CA PRO A 502 -26.07 -28.21 -10.18
C PRO A 502 -26.68 -29.58 -10.50
N GLN A 503 -27.16 -30.30 -9.48
CA GLN A 503 -27.86 -31.58 -9.61
C GLN A 503 -29.37 -31.44 -9.45
#